data_AF-I4Y830-F1
#
_entry.id   AF-I4Y830-F1
#
_cell.length_a   1.000
_cell.length_b   1.000
_cell.length_c   1.000
_cell.angle_alpha   90.00
_cell.angle_beta   90.00
_cell.angle_gamma   90.00
#
_symmetry.space_group_name_H-M   'P 1'
#
loop_
_entity.id
_entity.type
_entity.pdbx_description
1 polymer ?
#
loop_
_entity_poly.entity_id
_entity_poly.type
_entity_poly.pdbx_seq_one_letter_code
_entity_poly.pdbx_strand_id
1 'polypeptide(L)'
;MVENLNRDMQQLKTRVKYGEEAHVQMQSIQNKLNDITNNQLSEVQVSKIVEKLLPHRLLVRKSPTGEAIIDEAFWKALRSVFETQNTISNPNWDEFIRDNSDKLKDWMYTDGGLDEQVVNRIEFMNIVDDRVKSFINSASGKKSGLNSWFRGGTSTPSSDELQSIVNDIVQTSLERYSADTIGKTDYALFTAGARVLPANTSPTYSITPVSFTRKVLGKLLGSGTRAYGRPPVTALHPDINVGMCWSFHGSAGDIAVKLARSAIPISGYTIDHASPLLVQDRSSAPQTFELWGLSEDQAQIEKIREINEEVIEDVSGEFPVNEKAPTTNAALLGVDRYDLNGHHIQTFGVRDIVRELDFRPDAVILRITDNHGNKHHTCLYRLRVHSSTDDRRSVLVENDEQ
;
A
#
# COMPACT_ATOMS: atom_id res chain seq x y z
N MET A 1 -49.84 -2.79 65.06
CA MET A 1 -48.91 -1.70 64.69
C MET A 1 -47.45 -2.06 64.94
N VAL A 2 -47.12 -2.67 66.10
CA VAL A 2 -45.76 -3.16 66.42
C VAL A 2 -45.29 -4.32 65.51
N GLU A 3 -46.19 -5.21 65.08
CA GLU A 3 -45.83 -6.31 64.17
C GLU A 3 -45.43 -5.85 62.76
N ASN A 4 -46.06 -4.78 62.24
CA ASN A 4 -45.67 -4.22 60.94
C ASN A 4 -44.32 -3.50 61.03
N LEU A 5 -44.04 -2.79 62.13
CA LEU A 5 -42.75 -2.13 62.34
C LEU A 5 -41.61 -3.13 62.48
N ASN A 6 -41.85 -4.27 63.15
CA ASN A 6 -40.84 -5.33 63.29
C ASN A 6 -40.58 -6.04 61.96
N ARG A 7 -41.60 -6.18 61.10
CA ARG A 7 -41.46 -6.74 59.76
C ARG A 7 -40.71 -5.79 58.82
N ASP A 8 -40.98 -4.49 58.90
CA ASP A 8 -40.29 -3.47 58.12
C ASP A 8 -38.84 -3.27 58.59
N MET A 9 -38.58 -3.38 59.89
CA MET A 9 -37.23 -3.33 60.46
C MET A 9 -36.42 -4.61 60.15
N GLN A 10 -37.05 -5.78 60.09
CA GLN A 10 -36.42 -7.01 59.61
C GLN A 10 -36.13 -6.95 58.11
N GLN A 11 -37.02 -6.35 57.31
CA GLN A 11 -36.78 -6.08 55.89
C GLN A 11 -35.69 -5.02 55.65
N LEU A 12 -35.58 -4.01 56.52
CA LEU A 12 -34.49 -3.03 56.49
C LEU A 12 -33.16 -3.63 56.94
N LYS A 13 -33.13 -4.47 57.97
CA LYS A 13 -31.93 -5.21 58.39
C LYS A 13 -31.46 -6.20 57.34
N THR A 14 -32.38 -6.88 56.63
CA THR A 14 -32.00 -7.70 55.47
C THR A 14 -31.54 -6.84 54.31
N ARG A 15 -32.16 -5.70 54.02
CA ARG A 15 -31.69 -4.79 52.94
C ARG A 15 -30.34 -4.13 53.24
N VAL A 16 -30.02 -3.83 54.50
CA VAL A 16 -28.71 -3.32 54.93
C VAL A 16 -27.65 -4.43 54.90
N LYS A 17 -27.99 -5.66 55.33
CA LYS A 17 -27.09 -6.82 55.24
C LYS A 17 -26.81 -7.22 53.78
N TYR A 18 -27.84 -7.20 52.91
CA TYR A 18 -27.67 -7.37 51.47
C TYR A 18 -26.94 -6.19 50.82
N GLY A 19 -27.02 -4.99 51.40
CA GLY A 19 -26.28 -3.81 50.96
C GLY A 19 -24.79 -3.86 51.32
N GLU A 20 -24.43 -4.29 52.53
CA GLU A 20 -23.04 -4.53 52.95
C GLU A 20 -22.42 -5.74 52.25
N GLU A 21 -23.16 -6.84 52.08
CA GLU A 21 -22.72 -8.00 51.29
C GLU A 21 -22.60 -7.66 49.80
N ALA A 22 -23.48 -6.81 49.25
CA ALA A 22 -23.36 -6.29 47.88
C ALA A 22 -22.24 -5.26 47.73
N HIS A 23 -21.89 -4.49 48.77
CA HIS A 23 -20.77 -3.53 48.72
C HIS A 23 -19.42 -4.23 48.89
N VAL A 24 -19.34 -5.28 49.71
CA VAL A 24 -18.17 -6.17 49.82
C VAL A 24 -18.03 -7.06 48.59
N GLN A 25 -19.13 -7.55 48.00
CA GLN A 25 -19.10 -8.20 46.69
C GLN A 25 -18.77 -7.21 45.58
N MET A 26 -19.28 -5.98 45.60
CA MET A 26 -18.91 -4.95 44.63
C MET A 26 -17.45 -4.58 44.79
N GLN A 27 -16.90 -4.38 45.99
CA GLN A 27 -15.47 -4.13 46.17
C GLN A 27 -14.62 -5.36 45.85
N SER A 28 -15.09 -6.58 46.12
CA SER A 28 -14.43 -7.81 45.66
C SER A 28 -14.48 -7.95 44.14
N ILE A 29 -15.57 -7.54 43.50
CA ILE A 29 -15.77 -7.53 42.05
C ILE A 29 -15.01 -6.36 41.43
N GLN A 30 -14.88 -5.21 42.09
CA GLN A 30 -14.13 -4.03 41.66
C GLN A 30 -12.63 -4.27 41.83
N ASN A 31 -12.21 -4.98 42.88
CA ASN A 31 -10.83 -5.42 43.07
C ASN A 31 -10.51 -6.60 42.15
N LYS A 32 -11.45 -7.51 41.88
CA LYS A 32 -11.31 -8.52 40.81
C LYS A 32 -11.33 -7.89 39.43
N LEU A 33 -12.13 -6.85 39.19
CA LEU A 33 -12.14 -6.09 37.95
C LEU A 33 -10.83 -5.33 37.84
N ASN A 34 -10.37 -4.63 38.87
CA ASN A 34 -9.09 -3.92 38.86
C ASN A 34 -7.90 -4.88 38.76
N ASP A 35 -7.97 -6.10 39.31
CA ASP A 35 -7.02 -7.18 39.05
C ASP A 35 -7.13 -7.75 37.62
N ILE A 36 -8.32 -7.73 36.99
CA ILE A 36 -8.53 -8.12 35.59
C ILE A 36 -8.15 -6.98 34.61
N THR A 37 -8.25 -5.73 35.05
CA THR A 37 -8.00 -4.52 34.24
C THR A 37 -6.52 -4.09 34.36
N ASN A 38 -5.86 -4.38 35.48
CA ASN A 38 -4.45 -4.06 35.71
C ASN A 38 -3.49 -5.27 35.69
N ASN A 39 -3.98 -6.51 35.57
CA ASN A 39 -3.12 -7.68 35.46
C ASN A 39 -3.47 -8.53 34.23
N GLN A 40 -2.67 -8.30 33.18
CA GLN A 40 -2.32 -9.23 32.11
C GLN A 40 -3.48 -9.72 31.23
N LEU A 41 -3.68 -9.03 30.11
CA LEU A 41 -3.86 -9.76 28.85
C LEU A 41 -2.48 -10.28 28.44
N SER A 42 -2.14 -11.49 28.90
CA SER A 42 -0.99 -12.20 28.38
C SER A 42 -1.17 -12.50 26.88
N GLU A 43 -0.07 -12.58 26.13
CA GLU A 43 0.01 -13.11 24.75
C GLU A 43 -0.80 -14.39 24.56
N VAL A 44 -0.79 -15.24 25.59
CA VAL A 44 -1.54 -16.50 25.66
C VAL A 44 -3.05 -16.25 25.65
N GLN A 45 -3.56 -15.15 26.20
CA GLN A 45 -4.99 -14.82 26.21
C GLN A 45 -5.45 -14.12 24.94
N VAL A 46 -4.66 -13.23 24.34
CA VAL A 46 -5.02 -12.60 23.06
C VAL A 46 -5.03 -13.64 21.95
N SER A 47 -3.98 -14.47 21.87
CA SER A 47 -3.94 -15.61 20.96
C SER A 47 -5.10 -16.58 21.23
N LYS A 48 -5.40 -16.93 22.49
CA LYS A 48 -6.57 -17.77 22.83
C LYS A 48 -7.93 -17.12 22.55
N ILE A 49 -8.07 -15.80 22.64
CA ILE A 49 -9.32 -15.08 22.34
C ILE A 49 -9.53 -15.07 20.83
N VAL A 50 -8.51 -14.69 20.06
CA VAL A 50 -8.56 -14.73 18.60
C VAL A 50 -8.77 -16.18 18.13
N GLU A 51 -8.02 -17.13 18.68
CA GLU A 51 -8.19 -18.57 18.46
C GLU A 51 -9.55 -19.08 18.95
N LYS A 52 -10.26 -18.44 19.89
CA LYS A 52 -11.62 -18.86 20.27
C LYS A 52 -12.69 -18.27 19.35
N LEU A 53 -12.42 -17.09 18.78
CA LEU A 53 -13.35 -16.33 17.95
C LEU A 53 -13.26 -16.67 16.47
N LEU A 54 -12.11 -17.17 16.00
CA LEU A 54 -11.93 -17.56 14.60
C LEU A 54 -12.92 -18.69 14.20
N PRO A 55 -13.25 -18.84 12.91
CA PRO A 55 -13.90 -20.03 12.42
C PRO A 55 -12.90 -21.19 12.28
N HIS A 56 -13.41 -22.43 12.12
CA HIS A 56 -12.54 -23.61 11.98
C HIS A 56 -11.69 -23.60 10.71
N ARG A 57 -12.16 -22.90 9.67
CA ARG A 57 -11.50 -22.76 8.37
C ARG A 57 -11.64 -21.32 7.90
N LEU A 58 -10.55 -20.81 7.35
CA LEU A 58 -10.46 -19.46 6.82
C LEU A 58 -9.95 -19.54 5.39
N LEU A 59 -10.51 -18.70 4.53
CA LEU A 59 -9.99 -18.53 3.18
C LEU A 59 -8.92 -17.43 3.23
N VAL A 60 -7.72 -17.75 2.79
CA VAL A 60 -6.57 -16.83 2.75
C VAL A 60 -6.04 -16.79 1.34
N ARG A 61 -5.61 -15.61 0.89
CA ARG A 61 -5.01 -15.46 -0.43
C ARG A 61 -3.52 -15.74 -0.36
N LYS A 62 -2.92 -16.23 -1.43
CA LYS A 62 -1.48 -16.32 -1.59
C LYS A 62 -0.96 -15.15 -2.42
N SER A 63 0.19 -14.64 -2.03
CA SER A 63 1.01 -13.81 -2.91
C SER A 63 1.57 -14.67 -4.04
N PRO A 64 2.04 -14.05 -5.14
CA PRO A 64 2.81 -14.74 -6.17
C PRO A 64 4.09 -15.41 -5.64
N THR A 65 4.61 -14.96 -4.49
CA THR A 65 5.76 -15.56 -3.80
C THR A 65 5.39 -16.74 -2.90
N GLY A 66 4.10 -17.10 -2.82
CA GLY A 66 3.57 -18.19 -2.01
C GLY A 66 3.28 -17.81 -0.56
N GLU A 67 3.46 -16.55 -0.18
CA GLU A 67 3.15 -16.06 1.17
C GLU A 67 1.65 -15.85 1.36
N ALA A 68 1.14 -16.20 2.53
CA ALA A 68 -0.28 -16.02 2.83
C ALA A 68 -0.59 -14.54 3.19
N ILE A 69 -1.51 -13.94 2.44
CA ILE A 69 -2.00 -12.57 2.59
C ILE A 69 -3.36 -12.59 3.31
N ILE A 70 -3.37 -12.03 4.52
CA ILE A 70 -4.59 -11.84 5.31
C ILE A 70 -5.35 -10.59 4.83
N ASP A 71 -6.64 -10.76 4.55
CA ASP A 71 -7.52 -9.69 4.06
C ASP A 71 -7.68 -8.54 5.08
N GLU A 72 -7.81 -7.31 4.59
CA GLU A 72 -8.00 -6.11 5.43
C GLU A 72 -9.27 -6.20 6.30
N ALA A 73 -10.32 -6.85 5.80
CA ALA A 73 -11.57 -7.05 6.52
C ALA A 73 -11.36 -7.80 7.85
N PHE A 74 -10.43 -8.76 7.89
CA PHE A 74 -10.07 -9.47 9.11
C PHE A 74 -9.50 -8.51 10.15
N TRP A 75 -8.56 -7.64 9.76
CA TRP A 75 -7.92 -6.70 10.68
C TRP A 75 -8.90 -5.65 11.21
N LYS A 76 -9.83 -5.20 10.37
CA LYS A 76 -10.90 -4.27 10.76
C LYS A 76 -11.88 -4.92 11.75
N ALA A 77 -12.29 -6.16 11.49
CA ALA A 77 -13.15 -6.92 12.39
C ALA A 77 -12.46 -7.19 13.73
N LEU A 78 -11.20 -7.62 13.69
CA LEU A 78 -10.38 -7.89 14.87
C LEU A 78 -10.23 -6.66 15.77
N ARG A 79 -9.95 -5.49 15.18
CA ARG A 79 -9.89 -4.21 15.90
C ARG A 79 -11.18 -3.94 16.68
N SER A 80 -12.33 -4.12 16.05
CA SER A 80 -13.62 -3.84 16.68
C SER A 80 -13.90 -4.75 17.89
N VAL A 81 -13.42 -6.00 17.88
CA VAL A 81 -13.56 -6.93 19.01
C VAL A 81 -12.84 -6.40 20.25
N PHE A 82 -11.66 -5.82 20.06
CA PHE A 82 -10.89 -5.21 21.14
C PHE A 82 -11.48 -3.87 21.60
N GLU A 83 -11.96 -3.04 20.68
CA GLU A 83 -12.61 -1.75 21.00
C GLU A 83 -13.91 -1.90 21.81
N THR A 84 -14.62 -3.02 21.63
CA THR A 84 -15.88 -3.32 22.32
C THR A 84 -15.71 -4.04 23.66
N GLN A 85 -14.50 -4.04 24.24
CA GLN A 85 -14.20 -4.70 25.51
C GLN A 85 -14.61 -6.19 25.57
N ASN A 86 -14.46 -6.94 24.46
CA ASN A 86 -14.82 -8.36 24.36
C ASN A 86 -16.30 -8.68 24.62
N THR A 87 -17.25 -7.77 24.37
CA THR A 87 -18.67 -8.14 24.43
C THR A 87 -19.00 -9.19 23.36
N ILE A 88 -19.66 -10.27 23.78
CA ILE A 88 -19.91 -11.51 23.02
C ILE A 88 -20.68 -11.29 21.70
N SER A 89 -21.24 -10.09 21.48
CA SER A 89 -21.87 -9.70 20.22
C SER A 89 -21.12 -8.51 19.64
N ASN A 90 -20.42 -8.74 18.53
CA ASN A 90 -19.75 -7.71 17.77
C ASN A 90 -20.21 -7.79 16.30
N PRO A 91 -20.98 -6.81 15.81
CA PRO A 91 -21.60 -6.88 14.49
C PRO A 91 -20.57 -6.90 13.34
N ASN A 92 -19.42 -6.27 13.51
CA ASN A 92 -18.36 -6.26 12.50
C ASN A 92 -17.61 -7.61 12.47
N TRP A 93 -17.46 -8.26 13.63
CA TRP A 93 -16.93 -9.62 13.71
C TRP A 93 -17.90 -10.62 13.08
N ASP A 94 -19.19 -10.51 13.42
CA ASP A 94 -20.24 -11.39 12.88
C ASP A 94 -20.36 -11.23 11.36
N GLU A 95 -20.23 -10.01 10.84
CA GLU A 95 -20.16 -9.72 9.41
C GLU A 95 -18.95 -10.37 8.74
N PHE A 96 -17.75 -10.22 9.32
CA PHE A 96 -16.55 -10.89 8.81
C PHE A 96 -16.70 -12.41 8.75
N ILE A 97 -17.24 -13.02 9.81
CA ILE A 97 -17.45 -14.48 9.87
C ILE A 97 -18.44 -14.92 8.79
N ARG A 98 -19.53 -14.18 8.59
CA ARG A 98 -20.53 -14.45 7.55
C ARG A 98 -19.91 -14.35 6.16
N ASP A 99 -19.18 -13.28 5.88
CA ASP A 99 -18.55 -13.05 4.58
C ASP A 99 -17.48 -14.10 4.27
N ASN A 100 -16.65 -14.47 5.25
CA ASN A 100 -15.70 -15.57 5.10
C ASN A 100 -16.42 -16.91 4.87
N SER A 101 -17.55 -17.16 5.54
CA SER A 101 -18.35 -18.36 5.30
C SER A 101 -18.93 -18.41 3.89
N ASP A 102 -19.38 -17.29 3.34
CA ASP A 102 -19.97 -17.26 2.01
C ASP A 102 -18.89 -17.38 0.92
N LYS A 103 -17.73 -16.74 1.09
CA LYS A 103 -16.56 -16.95 0.24
C LYS A 103 -16.08 -18.41 0.24
N LEU A 104 -16.05 -19.05 1.40
CA LEU A 104 -15.66 -20.45 1.52
C LEU A 104 -16.65 -21.40 0.83
N LYS A 105 -17.95 -21.10 0.91
CA LYS A 105 -18.98 -21.86 0.19
C LYS A 105 -18.79 -21.70 -1.32
N ASP A 106 -18.64 -20.48 -1.79
CA ASP A 106 -18.42 -20.18 -3.22
C ASP A 106 -17.20 -20.92 -3.75
N TRP A 107 -16.06 -20.81 -3.07
CA TRP A 107 -14.82 -21.54 -3.35
C TRP A 107 -15.03 -23.06 -3.47
N MET A 108 -15.86 -23.65 -2.60
CA MET A 108 -16.17 -25.09 -2.61
C MET A 108 -17.03 -25.53 -3.80
N TYR A 109 -17.86 -24.64 -4.35
CA TYR A 109 -18.71 -24.94 -5.51
C TYR A 109 -18.05 -24.63 -6.86
N THR A 110 -17.01 -23.78 -6.88
CA THR A 110 -16.34 -23.32 -8.11
C THR A 110 -14.95 -23.93 -8.34
N ASP A 111 -14.57 -24.96 -7.57
CA ASP A 111 -13.25 -25.62 -7.61
C ASP A 111 -12.05 -24.71 -7.26
N GLY A 112 -12.32 -23.57 -6.60
CA GLY A 112 -11.34 -22.65 -6.03
C GLY A 112 -10.50 -21.82 -7.03
N GLY A 113 -10.17 -20.57 -6.65
CA GLY A 113 -9.18 -19.76 -7.38
C GLY A 113 -7.75 -20.25 -7.14
N LEU A 114 -6.86 -20.11 -8.15
CA LEU A 114 -5.44 -20.54 -8.07
C LEU A 114 -4.67 -19.93 -6.88
N ASP A 115 -5.10 -18.76 -6.43
CA ASP A 115 -4.43 -17.98 -5.38
C ASP A 115 -5.13 -18.07 -4.02
N GLU A 116 -6.14 -18.94 -3.86
CA GLU A 116 -6.92 -19.05 -2.63
C GLU A 116 -6.64 -20.37 -1.92
N GLN A 117 -6.23 -20.28 -0.66
CA GLN A 117 -5.96 -21.42 0.20
C GLN A 117 -6.92 -21.42 1.39
N VAL A 118 -7.58 -22.56 1.58
CA VAL A 118 -8.29 -22.82 2.84
C VAL A 118 -7.28 -23.27 3.88
N VAL A 119 -7.07 -22.44 4.89
CA VAL A 119 -6.20 -22.74 6.02
C VAL A 119 -7.05 -23.09 7.24
N ASN A 120 -6.51 -23.97 8.08
CA ASN A 120 -7.13 -24.23 9.37
C ASN A 120 -6.75 -23.12 10.36
N ARG A 121 -7.48 -23.04 11.48
CA ARG A 121 -7.26 -22.04 12.54
C ARG A 121 -5.81 -21.94 13.01
N ILE A 122 -5.11 -23.06 13.17
CA ILE A 122 -3.72 -23.10 13.68
C ILE A 122 -2.77 -22.52 12.63
N GLU A 123 -2.91 -22.94 11.38
CA GLU A 123 -2.14 -22.44 10.25
C GLU A 123 -2.37 -20.94 10.02
N PHE A 124 -3.61 -20.48 10.13
CA PHE A 124 -3.95 -19.05 10.06
C PHE A 124 -3.25 -18.24 11.15
N MET A 125 -3.23 -18.75 12.39
CA MET A 125 -2.59 -18.06 13.51
C MET A 125 -1.06 -17.96 13.34
N ASN A 126 -0.41 -18.95 12.73
CA ASN A 126 1.01 -18.87 12.41
C ASN A 126 1.30 -17.75 11.39
N ILE A 127 0.44 -17.59 10.39
CA ILE A 127 0.56 -16.53 9.36
C ILE A 127 0.40 -15.14 10.00
N VAL A 128 -0.59 -14.98 10.89
CA VAL A 128 -0.79 -13.74 11.67
C VAL A 128 0.48 -13.39 12.45
N ASP A 129 1.04 -14.38 13.16
CA ASP A 129 2.20 -14.23 14.02
C ASP A 129 3.46 -13.81 13.23
N ASP A 130 3.74 -14.47 12.11
CA ASP A 130 4.88 -14.14 11.25
C ASP A 130 4.78 -12.71 10.67
N ARG A 131 3.56 -12.29 10.31
CA ARG A 131 3.34 -10.94 9.75
C ARG A 131 3.54 -9.85 10.80
N VAL A 132 3.04 -10.08 12.01
CA VAL A 132 3.22 -9.16 13.14
C VAL A 132 4.70 -9.05 13.49
N LYS A 133 5.44 -10.16 13.58
CA LYS A 133 6.89 -10.19 13.82
C LYS A 133 7.68 -9.40 12.77
N SER A 134 7.38 -9.59 11.48
CA SER A 134 8.02 -8.87 10.38
C SER A 134 7.79 -7.35 10.47
N PHE A 135 6.56 -6.95 10.84
CA PHE A 135 6.20 -5.54 11.03
C PHE A 135 6.96 -4.90 12.20
N ILE A 136 7.09 -5.60 13.32
CA ILE A 136 7.80 -5.12 14.51
C ILE A 136 9.29 -4.96 14.24
N ASN A 137 9.89 -5.90 13.50
CA ASN A 137 11.28 -5.80 13.09
C ASN A 137 11.53 -4.57 12.18
N SER A 138 10.50 -4.12 11.47
CA SER A 138 10.53 -2.95 10.59
C SER A 138 10.25 -1.61 11.32
N ALA A 139 9.65 -1.65 12.52
CA ALA A 139 9.30 -0.48 13.33
C ALA A 139 10.38 -0.23 14.42
N SER A 140 11.46 0.46 14.03
CA SER A 140 12.69 0.54 14.84
C SER A 140 12.68 1.55 16.01
N GLY A 141 11.60 2.30 16.26
CA GLY A 141 11.64 3.53 17.08
C GLY A 141 11.23 3.45 18.55
N LYS A 142 10.47 2.45 19.02
CA LYS A 142 10.03 2.38 20.45
C LYS A 142 10.11 0.95 20.96
N LYS A 143 11.33 0.57 21.35
CA LYS A 143 11.83 -0.81 21.38
C LYS A 143 11.95 -1.50 22.73
N SER A 144 11.51 -0.93 23.86
CA SER A 144 11.82 -1.54 25.18
C SER A 144 10.85 -2.64 25.61
N GLY A 145 9.53 -2.45 25.49
CA GLY A 145 8.53 -3.42 25.97
C GLY A 145 8.34 -4.63 25.05
N LEU A 146 8.25 -4.39 23.74
CA LEU A 146 7.95 -5.43 22.74
C LEU A 146 9.15 -6.37 22.46
N ASN A 147 10.37 -5.85 22.37
CA ASN A 147 11.56 -6.69 22.13
C ASN A 147 11.86 -7.63 23.31
N SER A 148 11.51 -7.22 24.54
CA SER A 148 11.57 -8.08 25.72
C SER A 148 10.60 -9.24 25.56
N TRP A 149 9.34 -8.94 25.22
CA TRP A 149 8.27 -9.91 25.03
C TRP A 149 8.56 -10.91 23.88
N PHE A 150 8.98 -10.45 22.70
CA PHE A 150 9.32 -11.34 21.56
C PHE A 150 10.58 -12.19 21.76
N ARG A 151 11.44 -11.84 22.72
CA ARG A 151 12.61 -12.66 23.11
C ARG A 151 12.34 -13.56 24.31
N GLY A 152 11.06 -13.76 24.69
CA GLY A 152 10.67 -14.63 25.80
C GLY A 152 10.82 -13.98 27.18
N GLY A 153 10.84 -12.65 27.25
CA GLY A 153 10.80 -11.87 28.49
C GLY A 153 9.41 -11.80 29.10
N THR A 154 9.34 -11.76 30.43
CA THR A 154 8.13 -11.90 31.25
C THR A 154 7.23 -10.65 31.32
N SER A 155 7.62 -9.55 30.67
CA SER A 155 6.89 -8.28 30.67
C SER A 155 5.88 -8.23 29.52
N THR A 156 4.62 -8.49 29.83
CA THR A 156 3.47 -8.34 28.93
C THR A 156 3.15 -6.85 28.74
N PRO A 157 2.96 -6.36 27.50
CA PRO A 157 2.55 -4.98 27.26
C PRO A 157 1.18 -4.70 27.90
N SER A 158 1.05 -3.56 28.57
CA SER A 158 -0.20 -3.07 29.14
C SER A 158 -1.23 -2.72 28.06
N SER A 159 -2.52 -2.67 28.44
CA SER A 159 -3.61 -2.26 27.53
C SER A 159 -3.37 -0.87 26.92
N ASP A 160 -2.76 0.04 27.68
CA ASP A 160 -2.46 1.41 27.23
C ASP A 160 -1.31 1.42 26.22
N GLU A 161 -0.32 0.54 26.36
CA GLU A 161 0.75 0.36 25.38
C GLU A 161 0.22 -0.23 24.06
N LEU A 162 -0.69 -1.19 24.13
CA LEU A 162 -1.35 -1.75 22.94
C LEU A 162 -2.23 -0.71 22.22
N GLN A 163 -3.01 0.07 22.97
CA GLN A 163 -3.81 1.16 22.41
C GLN A 163 -2.92 2.23 21.77
N SER A 164 -1.80 2.58 22.42
CA SER A 164 -0.81 3.50 21.86
C SER A 164 -0.22 2.97 20.55
N ILE A 165 0.09 1.68 20.45
CA ILE A 165 0.64 1.07 19.23
C ILE A 165 -0.40 1.07 18.11
N VAL A 166 -1.65 0.73 18.39
CA VAL A 166 -2.73 0.77 17.39
C VAL A 166 -2.95 2.20 16.88
N ASN A 167 -2.94 3.17 17.79
CA ASN A 167 -3.05 4.59 17.45
C ASN A 167 -1.83 5.04 16.61
N ASP A 168 -0.63 4.60 16.96
CA ASP A 168 0.61 4.91 16.23
C ASP A 168 0.59 4.30 14.82
N ILE A 169 0.09 3.08 14.64
CA ILE A 169 -0.08 2.44 13.34
C ILE A 169 -1.09 3.19 12.47
N VAL A 170 -2.22 3.57 13.06
CA VAL A 170 -3.27 4.34 12.34
C VAL A 170 -2.72 5.71 11.96
N GLN A 171 -2.11 6.42 12.91
CA GLN A 171 -1.54 7.73 12.70
C GLN A 171 -0.44 7.68 11.63
N THR A 172 0.47 6.71 11.69
CA THR A 172 1.52 6.50 10.68
C THR A 172 0.91 6.16 9.31
N SER A 173 -0.17 5.39 9.26
CA SER A 173 -0.85 5.04 8.00
C SER A 173 -1.55 6.26 7.39
N LEU A 174 -2.18 7.09 8.23
CA LEU A 174 -2.78 8.37 7.83
C LEU A 174 -1.72 9.38 7.40
N GLU A 175 -0.59 9.44 8.11
CA GLU A 175 0.56 10.27 7.77
C GLU A 175 1.14 9.85 6.42
N ARG A 176 1.34 8.54 6.18
CA ARG A 176 1.75 8.03 4.86
C ARG A 176 0.74 8.36 3.76
N TYR A 177 -0.56 8.20 4.03
CA TYR A 177 -1.60 8.60 3.09
C TYR A 177 -1.53 10.10 2.77
N SER A 178 -1.34 10.93 3.80
CA SER A 178 -1.18 12.39 3.65
C SER A 178 0.14 12.77 2.95
N ALA A 179 1.19 11.95 3.10
CA ALA A 179 2.50 12.07 2.45
C ALA A 179 2.51 11.35 1.09
N ASP A 180 1.49 11.59 0.28
CA ASP A 180 1.37 11.10 -1.11
C ASP A 180 1.41 9.56 -1.22
N THR A 181 0.88 8.84 -0.23
CA THR A 181 0.74 7.37 -0.08
C THR A 181 2.01 6.56 0.13
N ILE A 182 3.15 6.97 -0.44
CA ILE A 182 4.41 6.21 -0.39
C ILE A 182 5.48 6.85 0.51
N GLY A 183 5.30 8.11 0.93
CA GLY A 183 6.25 8.80 1.80
C GLY A 183 7.63 9.05 1.18
N LYS A 184 7.73 9.07 -0.15
CA LYS A 184 8.97 9.35 -0.89
C LYS A 184 8.83 10.64 -1.69
N THR A 185 9.87 11.47 -1.69
CA THR A 185 9.90 12.69 -2.52
C THR A 185 9.77 12.35 -4.00
N ASP A 186 8.90 13.07 -4.70
CA ASP A 186 8.67 12.93 -6.15
C ASP A 186 9.39 14.05 -6.92
N TYR A 187 10.53 13.72 -7.52
CA TYR A 187 11.31 14.65 -8.35
C TYR A 187 10.75 14.83 -9.77
N ALA A 188 9.77 14.02 -10.18
CA ALA A 188 9.06 14.15 -11.44
C ALA A 188 7.79 15.00 -11.32
N LEU A 189 7.42 15.43 -10.10
CA LEU A 189 6.22 16.22 -9.83
C LEU A 189 6.27 17.60 -10.51
N PHE A 190 5.25 17.90 -11.33
CA PHE A 190 5.18 19.15 -12.09
C PHE A 190 5.15 20.39 -11.19
N THR A 191 4.35 20.34 -10.12
CA THR A 191 4.21 21.44 -9.16
C THR A 191 5.48 21.69 -8.34
N ALA A 192 6.36 20.69 -8.22
CA ALA A 192 7.68 20.84 -7.60
C ALA A 192 8.72 21.44 -8.56
N GLY A 193 8.41 21.58 -9.85
CA GLY A 193 9.30 22.20 -10.84
C GLY A 193 9.70 21.28 -12.00
N ALA A 194 9.32 20.00 -11.99
CA ALA A 194 9.61 19.09 -13.10
C ALA A 194 8.88 19.51 -14.38
N ARG A 195 9.44 19.19 -15.55
CA ARG A 195 8.89 19.60 -16.85
C ARG A 195 8.99 18.47 -17.86
N VAL A 196 7.95 18.31 -18.67
CA VAL A 196 8.00 17.44 -19.86
C VAL A 196 8.97 18.03 -20.87
N LEU A 197 9.78 17.16 -21.49
CA LEU A 197 10.66 17.49 -22.62
C LEU A 197 9.99 17.03 -23.93
N PRO A 198 9.37 17.93 -24.71
CA PRO A 198 8.54 17.53 -25.85
C PRO A 198 9.31 16.82 -26.97
N ALA A 199 10.60 17.12 -27.15
CA ALA A 199 11.42 16.53 -28.21
C ALA A 199 11.59 15.01 -28.09
N ASN A 200 11.50 14.48 -26.88
CA ASN A 200 11.67 13.06 -26.56
C ASN A 200 10.39 12.46 -25.95
N THR A 201 9.24 13.10 -26.16
CA THR A 201 7.93 12.62 -25.67
C THR A 201 7.03 12.30 -26.84
N SER A 202 6.37 11.14 -26.79
CA SER A 202 5.42 10.71 -27.80
C SER A 202 4.24 11.68 -27.95
N PRO A 203 3.67 11.81 -29.16
CA PRO A 203 2.52 12.69 -29.37
C PRO A 203 1.30 12.17 -28.59
N THR A 204 0.54 13.09 -28.00
CA THR A 204 -0.74 12.78 -27.35
C THR A 204 -1.71 12.13 -28.33
N TYR A 205 -2.39 11.08 -27.86
CA TYR A 205 -3.43 10.38 -28.58
C TYR A 205 -4.53 11.34 -29.04
N SER A 206 -4.93 11.23 -30.31
CA SER A 206 -6.02 12.04 -30.85
C SER A 206 -6.97 11.18 -31.68
N ILE A 207 -8.26 11.34 -31.42
CA ILE A 207 -9.31 10.67 -32.17
C ILE A 207 -9.72 11.57 -33.31
N THR A 208 -9.48 11.10 -34.54
CA THR A 208 -9.97 11.76 -35.75
C THR A 208 -11.19 11.01 -36.28
N PRO A 209 -12.30 11.68 -36.60
CA PRO A 209 -13.50 11.05 -37.08
C PRO A 209 -13.22 10.47 -38.46
N VAL A 210 -13.48 9.18 -38.62
CA VAL A 210 -13.15 8.43 -39.84
C VAL A 210 -14.04 8.79 -41.03
N SER A 211 -15.26 9.28 -40.81
CA SER A 211 -16.22 9.58 -41.88
C SER A 211 -16.03 10.98 -42.46
N PHE A 212 -15.93 11.07 -43.79
CA PHE A 212 -15.92 12.33 -44.53
C PHE A 212 -17.17 13.18 -44.23
N THR A 213 -18.35 12.56 -44.12
CA THR A 213 -19.60 13.29 -43.82
C THR A 213 -19.57 13.89 -42.42
N ARG A 214 -19.03 13.17 -41.42
CA ARG A 214 -18.85 13.70 -40.06
C ARG A 214 -17.79 14.80 -40.00
N LYS A 215 -16.71 14.71 -40.79
CA LYS A 215 -15.71 15.79 -40.91
C LYS A 215 -16.32 17.07 -41.48
N VAL A 216 -17.12 16.95 -42.55
CA VAL A 216 -17.78 18.10 -43.21
C VAL A 216 -18.84 18.71 -42.29
N LEU A 217 -19.70 17.88 -41.68
CA LEU A 217 -20.76 18.36 -40.79
C LEU A 217 -20.19 19.01 -39.52
N GLY A 218 -19.15 18.44 -38.91
CA GLY A 218 -18.49 19.04 -37.75
C GLY A 218 -17.87 20.39 -38.08
N LYS A 219 -17.23 20.53 -39.26
CA LYS A 219 -16.70 21.81 -39.73
C LYS A 219 -17.79 22.85 -40.00
N LEU A 220 -18.96 22.43 -40.49
CA LEU A 220 -20.11 23.30 -40.76
C LEU A 220 -20.77 23.79 -39.46
N LEU A 221 -20.87 22.94 -38.44
CA LEU A 221 -21.54 23.24 -37.17
C LEU A 221 -20.60 23.88 -36.12
N GLY A 222 -19.34 24.16 -36.47
CA GLY A 222 -18.37 24.75 -35.55
C GLY A 222 -17.87 23.81 -34.44
N SER A 223 -18.35 22.57 -34.39
CA SER A 223 -17.87 21.54 -33.47
C SER A 223 -16.55 20.97 -34.00
N GLY A 224 -15.45 21.28 -33.30
CA GLY A 224 -14.12 20.75 -33.62
C GLY A 224 -14.16 19.25 -33.92
N THR A 225 -13.55 18.83 -35.03
CA THR A 225 -13.66 17.44 -35.47
C THR A 225 -12.75 16.50 -34.69
N ARG A 226 -11.75 16.98 -33.95
CA ARG A 226 -10.77 16.13 -33.27
C ARG A 226 -10.96 16.19 -31.76
N ALA A 227 -11.01 15.03 -31.12
CA ALA A 227 -10.89 14.92 -29.67
C ALA A 227 -9.43 14.61 -29.34
N TYR A 228 -8.82 15.42 -28.49
CA TYR A 228 -7.45 15.21 -28.02
C TYR A 228 -7.51 14.62 -26.61
N GLY A 229 -6.65 13.62 -26.35
CA GLY A 229 -6.37 13.16 -25.00
C GLY A 229 -5.73 14.26 -24.16
N ARG A 230 -5.52 13.97 -22.88
CA ARG A 230 -4.85 14.92 -21.98
C ARG A 230 -3.36 15.07 -22.36
N PRO A 231 -2.75 16.23 -22.08
CA PRO A 231 -1.33 16.46 -22.40
C PRO A 231 -0.40 15.63 -21.49
N PRO A 232 0.89 15.42 -21.88
CA PRO A 232 1.84 14.60 -21.12
C PRO A 232 2.11 15.08 -19.70
N VAL A 233 1.95 16.38 -19.44
CA VAL A 233 2.08 16.96 -18.09
C VAL A 233 1.10 16.35 -17.08
N THR A 234 -0.01 15.77 -17.55
CA THR A 234 -0.97 15.05 -16.69
C THR A 234 -0.30 13.89 -15.95
N ALA A 235 0.65 13.19 -16.58
CA ALA A 235 1.41 12.11 -15.95
C ALA A 235 2.39 12.57 -14.87
N LEU A 236 2.55 13.89 -14.69
CA LEU A 236 3.38 14.51 -13.66
C LEU A 236 2.55 15.21 -12.57
N HIS A 237 1.23 15.03 -12.59
CA HIS A 237 0.30 15.56 -11.60
C HIS A 237 -0.17 14.46 -10.63
N PRO A 238 -0.56 14.81 -9.40
CA PRO A 238 -0.97 13.83 -8.39
C PRO A 238 -2.39 13.28 -8.58
N ASP A 239 -3.17 13.82 -9.51
CA ASP A 239 -4.56 13.43 -9.72
C ASP A 239 -4.66 12.10 -10.49
N ILE A 240 -5.06 11.04 -9.80
CA ILE A 240 -5.24 9.68 -10.35
C ILE A 240 -6.72 9.31 -10.58
N ASN A 241 -7.63 10.28 -10.56
CA ASN A 241 -9.05 10.03 -10.86
C ASN A 241 -9.23 9.44 -12.27
N VAL A 242 -10.26 8.63 -12.46
CA VAL A 242 -10.52 7.93 -13.72
C VAL A 242 -10.53 8.91 -14.91
N GLY A 243 -9.66 8.66 -15.88
CA GLY A 243 -9.49 9.51 -17.07
C GLY A 243 -8.52 10.69 -16.89
N MET A 244 -7.89 10.87 -15.72
CA MET A 244 -6.79 11.81 -15.48
C MET A 244 -5.43 11.20 -15.84
N CYS A 245 -5.31 10.68 -17.06
CA CYS A 245 -4.07 10.08 -17.56
C CYS A 245 -3.65 10.69 -18.90
N TRP A 246 -2.35 10.71 -19.16
CA TRP A 246 -1.83 11.02 -20.48
C TRP A 246 -1.91 9.78 -21.36
N SER A 247 -2.48 9.94 -22.55
CA SER A 247 -2.60 8.86 -23.52
C SER A 247 -1.73 9.09 -24.75
N PHE A 248 -1.11 8.04 -25.27
CA PHE A 248 -0.40 8.02 -26.55
C PHE A 248 -0.87 6.87 -27.45
N HIS A 249 -0.59 6.94 -28.75
CA HIS A 249 -1.04 5.94 -29.72
C HIS A 249 -0.31 4.60 -29.57
N GLY A 250 -1.05 3.50 -29.68
CA GLY A 250 -0.51 2.14 -29.66
C GLY A 250 -0.14 1.67 -28.25
N SER A 251 0.72 0.64 -28.17
CA SER A 251 1.19 0.08 -26.90
C SER A 251 2.55 0.63 -26.44
N ALA A 252 3.33 1.21 -27.35
CA ALA A 252 4.67 1.72 -27.08
C ALA A 252 4.79 3.25 -27.24
N GLY A 253 5.52 3.90 -26.33
CA GLY A 253 5.69 5.34 -26.31
C GLY A 253 6.61 5.83 -25.19
N ASP A 254 7.18 7.01 -25.36
CA ASP A 254 8.19 7.58 -24.47
C ASP A 254 7.66 8.87 -23.82
N ILE A 255 7.95 9.08 -22.54
CA ILE A 255 7.83 10.40 -21.88
C ILE A 255 9.16 10.81 -21.29
N ALA A 256 9.62 11.99 -21.68
CA ALA A 256 10.85 12.59 -21.19
C ALA A 256 10.54 13.68 -20.17
N VAL A 257 11.21 13.64 -19.01
CA VAL A 257 10.94 14.52 -17.88
C VAL A 257 12.25 15.11 -17.38
N LYS A 258 12.39 16.43 -17.44
CA LYS A 258 13.39 17.15 -16.67
C LYS A 258 12.96 17.15 -15.21
N LEU A 259 13.83 16.64 -14.34
CA LEU A 259 13.54 16.53 -12.92
C LEU A 259 13.47 17.92 -12.27
N ALA A 260 12.67 18.04 -11.20
CA ALA A 260 12.55 19.26 -10.41
C ALA A 260 13.89 19.70 -9.81
N ARG A 261 14.75 18.71 -9.49
CA ARG A 261 16.14 18.91 -9.09
C ARG A 261 17.02 17.98 -9.93
N SER A 262 18.01 18.58 -10.58
CA SER A 262 18.97 17.89 -11.42
C SER A 262 20.14 17.31 -10.63
N ALA A 263 20.88 16.39 -11.23
CA ALA A 263 22.06 15.74 -10.65
C ALA A 263 21.83 15.05 -9.29
N ILE A 264 20.68 14.38 -9.14
CA ILE A 264 20.34 13.59 -7.95
C ILE A 264 20.61 12.10 -8.19
N PRO A 265 21.02 11.32 -7.16
CA PRO A 265 21.17 9.89 -7.29
C PRO A 265 19.78 9.25 -7.24
N ILE A 266 19.35 8.63 -8.33
CA ILE A 266 18.04 7.99 -8.41
C ILE A 266 18.09 6.66 -7.66
N SER A 267 17.11 6.40 -6.79
CA SER A 267 16.96 5.11 -6.08
C SER A 267 15.85 4.24 -6.66
N GLY A 268 14.87 4.85 -7.32
CA GLY A 268 13.73 4.15 -7.87
C GLY A 268 12.70 5.10 -8.46
N TYR A 269 11.61 4.52 -8.92
CA TYR A 269 10.54 5.22 -9.60
C TYR A 269 9.22 4.53 -9.35
N THR A 270 8.12 5.26 -9.46
CA THR A 270 6.78 4.74 -9.18
C THR A 270 5.86 5.01 -10.35
N ILE A 271 5.07 4.01 -10.71
CA ILE A 271 3.99 4.12 -11.68
C ILE A 271 2.66 3.96 -10.94
N ASP A 272 1.81 4.97 -11.07
CA ASP A 272 0.43 4.89 -10.60
C ASP A 272 -0.49 4.53 -11.76
N HIS A 273 -1.60 3.87 -11.43
CA HIS A 273 -2.74 3.68 -12.31
C HIS A 273 -4.05 3.86 -11.52
N ALA A 274 -5.17 4.06 -12.22
CA ALA A 274 -6.47 4.07 -11.58
C ALA A 274 -6.73 2.77 -10.80
N SER A 275 -7.34 2.93 -9.62
CA SER A 275 -7.68 1.83 -8.71
C SER A 275 -8.58 0.77 -9.40
N PRO A 276 -8.31 -0.53 -9.20
CA PRO A 276 -9.16 -1.61 -9.70
C PRO A 276 -10.60 -1.54 -9.16
N LEU A 277 -10.83 -0.86 -8.04
CA LEU A 277 -12.16 -0.64 -7.48
C LEU A 277 -13.02 0.33 -8.31
N LEU A 278 -12.39 1.16 -9.16
CA LEU A 278 -13.06 2.22 -9.92
C LEU A 278 -13.11 1.95 -11.43
N VAL A 279 -12.28 1.04 -11.95
CA VAL A 279 -12.10 0.83 -13.39
C VAL A 279 -12.17 -0.66 -13.73
N GLN A 280 -13.10 -1.02 -14.62
CA GLN A 280 -13.27 -2.39 -15.11
C GLN A 280 -12.24 -2.76 -16.19
N ASP A 281 -12.05 -1.90 -17.20
CA ASP A 281 -11.07 -2.12 -18.28
C ASP A 281 -9.76 -1.39 -17.97
N ARG A 282 -8.70 -2.17 -17.73
CA ARG A 282 -7.34 -1.68 -17.48
C ARG A 282 -6.36 -2.13 -18.56
N SER A 283 -6.86 -2.54 -19.72
CA SER A 283 -6.03 -2.99 -20.86
C SER A 283 -5.08 -1.90 -21.38
N SER A 284 -5.40 -0.63 -21.15
CA SER A 284 -4.57 0.52 -21.54
C SER A 284 -3.45 0.82 -20.55
N ALA A 285 -3.35 0.12 -19.42
CA ALA A 285 -2.25 0.33 -18.47
C ALA A 285 -0.91 -0.01 -19.15
N PRO A 286 0.17 0.73 -18.88
CA PRO A 286 1.52 0.31 -19.26
C PRO A 286 1.79 -1.09 -18.70
N GLN A 287 2.44 -1.95 -19.48
CA GLN A 287 2.82 -3.29 -19.01
C GLN A 287 4.32 -3.36 -18.80
N THR A 288 5.11 -3.27 -19.86
CA THR A 288 6.57 -3.34 -19.77
C THR A 288 7.16 -1.97 -20.08
N PHE A 289 8.15 -1.56 -19.30
CA PHE A 289 8.79 -0.26 -19.49
C PHE A 289 10.24 -0.27 -19.02
N GLU A 290 10.97 0.72 -19.52
CA GLU A 290 12.38 0.97 -19.26
C GLU A 290 12.51 2.39 -18.71
N LEU A 291 13.26 2.56 -17.62
CA LEU A 291 13.63 3.89 -17.13
C LEU A 291 15.05 4.21 -17.61
N TRP A 292 15.21 5.32 -18.33
CA TRP A 292 16.48 5.83 -18.80
C TRP A 292 16.81 7.15 -18.12
N GLY A 293 18.06 7.33 -17.69
CA GLY A 293 18.55 8.59 -17.14
C GLY A 293 19.42 9.33 -18.15
N LEU A 294 19.20 10.63 -18.31
CA LEU A 294 19.89 11.49 -19.25
C LEU A 294 20.80 12.45 -18.49
N SER A 295 22.04 12.56 -18.93
CA SER A 295 22.97 13.57 -18.42
C SER A 295 23.72 14.22 -19.58
N GLU A 296 24.01 15.51 -19.44
CA GLU A 296 24.90 16.24 -20.33
C GLU A 296 26.31 16.42 -19.72
N ASP A 297 26.52 15.97 -18.49
CA ASP A 297 27.82 16.02 -17.81
C ASP A 297 28.75 14.94 -18.39
N GLN A 298 29.92 15.38 -18.88
CA GLN A 298 30.93 14.51 -19.45
C GLN A 298 31.39 13.41 -18.48
N ALA A 299 31.48 13.72 -17.18
CA ALA A 299 31.87 12.73 -16.16
C ALA A 299 30.79 11.66 -15.93
N GLN A 300 29.52 11.99 -16.18
CA GLN A 300 28.42 11.03 -16.14
C GLN A 300 28.35 10.22 -17.43
N ILE A 301 28.62 10.84 -18.58
CA ILE A 301 28.63 10.19 -19.90
C ILE A 301 29.63 9.02 -19.95
N GLU A 302 30.79 9.16 -19.30
CA GLU A 302 31.77 8.07 -19.22
C GLU A 302 31.21 6.82 -18.53
N LYS A 303 30.32 6.99 -17.54
CA LYS A 303 29.65 5.91 -16.81
C LYS A 303 28.53 5.25 -17.60
N ILE A 304 27.91 5.99 -18.53
CA ILE A 304 26.73 5.49 -19.27
C ILE A 304 27.01 4.19 -19.99
N ARG A 305 28.20 4.05 -20.59
CA ARG A 305 28.56 2.84 -21.32
C ARG A 305 28.62 1.62 -20.41
N GLU A 306 29.29 1.75 -19.26
CA GLU A 306 29.41 0.69 -18.26
C GLU A 306 28.03 0.30 -17.71
N ILE A 307 27.20 1.29 -17.35
CA ILE A 307 25.82 1.06 -16.90
C ILE A 307 25.01 0.31 -17.95
N ASN A 308 25.04 0.76 -19.21
CA ASN A 308 24.26 0.12 -20.26
C ASN A 308 24.72 -1.31 -20.53
N GLU A 309 26.02 -1.56 -20.62
CA GLU A 309 26.57 -2.90 -20.83
C GLU A 309 26.12 -3.86 -19.72
N GLU A 310 26.30 -3.48 -18.46
CA GLU A 310 25.97 -4.33 -17.31
C GLU A 310 24.46 -4.48 -17.08
N VAL A 311 23.70 -3.38 -17.15
CA VAL A 311 22.25 -3.46 -16.95
C VAL A 311 21.58 -4.25 -18.05
N ILE A 312 21.99 -4.08 -19.32
CA ILE A 312 21.44 -4.87 -20.43
C ILE A 312 21.77 -6.35 -20.25
N GLU A 313 23.01 -6.68 -19.86
CA GLU A 313 23.40 -8.07 -19.60
C GLU A 313 22.53 -8.70 -18.51
N ASP A 314 22.38 -8.01 -17.37
CA ASP A 314 21.57 -8.45 -16.21
C ASP A 314 20.10 -8.75 -16.60
N VAL A 315 19.48 -7.88 -17.38
CA VAL A 315 18.03 -7.98 -17.67
C VAL A 315 17.69 -8.76 -18.95
N SER A 316 18.68 -9.02 -19.82
CA SER A 316 18.47 -9.67 -21.12
C SER A 316 17.85 -11.07 -21.03
N GLY A 317 17.97 -11.74 -19.88
CA GLY A 317 17.34 -13.03 -19.60
C GLY A 317 15.90 -12.96 -19.10
N GLU A 318 15.44 -11.79 -18.62
CA GLU A 318 14.15 -11.62 -17.94
C GLU A 318 13.16 -10.77 -18.75
N PHE A 319 13.67 -9.76 -19.47
CA PHE A 319 12.85 -8.81 -20.22
C PHE A 319 13.35 -8.63 -21.66
N PRO A 320 12.45 -8.45 -22.64
CA PRO A 320 12.84 -8.01 -23.97
C PRO A 320 13.27 -6.54 -23.89
N VAL A 321 14.58 -6.29 -23.92
CA VAL A 321 15.13 -4.93 -23.89
C VAL A 321 15.38 -4.42 -25.30
N ASN A 322 15.01 -3.17 -25.53
CA ASN A 322 15.43 -2.48 -26.74
C ASN A 322 16.90 -2.05 -26.57
N GLU A 323 17.83 -2.78 -27.20
CA GLU A 323 19.27 -2.48 -27.17
C GLU A 323 19.59 -1.04 -27.62
N LYS A 324 18.68 -0.39 -28.37
CA LYS A 324 18.86 0.98 -28.82
C LYS A 324 18.34 1.99 -27.78
N ALA A 325 19.29 2.60 -27.08
CA ALA A 325 19.04 3.73 -26.20
C ALA A 325 18.24 4.86 -26.90
N PRO A 326 17.35 5.57 -26.16
CA PRO A 326 16.58 6.70 -26.71
C PRO A 326 17.44 7.82 -27.27
N THR A 327 18.58 8.09 -26.61
CA THR A 327 19.56 9.10 -26.99
C THR A 327 20.96 8.58 -26.71
N THR A 328 21.99 9.23 -27.27
CA THR A 328 23.40 8.86 -27.05
C THR A 328 23.88 9.13 -25.63
N ASN A 329 23.17 9.97 -24.88
CA ASN A 329 23.49 10.38 -23.51
C ASN A 329 22.51 9.77 -22.49
N ALA A 330 21.93 8.61 -22.80
CA ALA A 330 21.01 7.89 -21.93
C ALA A 330 21.63 6.60 -21.37
N ALA A 331 21.50 6.42 -20.06
CA ALA A 331 21.82 5.19 -19.34
C ALA A 331 20.54 4.46 -18.90
N LEU A 332 20.47 3.15 -19.12
CA LEU A 332 19.37 2.29 -18.69
C LEU A 332 19.46 2.07 -17.19
N LEU A 333 18.45 2.54 -16.44
CA LEU A 333 18.45 2.48 -14.98
C LEU A 333 17.69 1.27 -14.43
N GLY A 334 16.71 0.76 -15.20
CA GLY A 334 15.87 -0.36 -14.82
C GLY A 334 14.89 -0.75 -15.92
N VAL A 335 14.44 -2.00 -15.85
CA VAL A 335 13.43 -2.59 -16.73
C VAL A 335 12.48 -3.37 -15.85
N ASP A 336 11.19 -3.06 -15.93
CA ASP A 336 10.20 -3.59 -15.01
C ASP A 336 8.84 -3.81 -15.71
N ARG A 337 7.95 -4.52 -15.00
CA ARG A 337 6.58 -4.77 -15.44
C ARG A 337 5.59 -4.29 -14.40
N TYR A 338 4.57 -3.56 -14.87
CA TYR A 338 3.41 -3.22 -14.07
C TYR A 338 2.49 -4.45 -13.97
N ASP A 339 2.06 -4.78 -12.74
CA ASP A 339 1.15 -5.90 -12.50
C ASP A 339 -0.29 -5.41 -12.27
N LEU A 340 -1.23 -5.79 -13.13
CA LEU A 340 -2.64 -5.46 -12.94
C LEU A 340 -3.27 -6.12 -11.70
N ASN A 341 -2.69 -7.22 -11.20
CA ASN A 341 -3.20 -7.92 -10.02
C ASN A 341 -2.61 -7.37 -8.71
N GLY A 342 -1.52 -6.60 -8.81
CA GLY A 342 -0.87 -5.92 -7.71
C GLY A 342 -1.59 -4.65 -7.25
N HIS A 343 -0.93 -3.91 -6.35
CA HIS A 343 -1.40 -2.60 -5.91
C HIS A 343 -1.41 -1.60 -7.08
N HIS A 344 -2.35 -0.65 -7.09
CA HIS A 344 -2.50 0.33 -8.19
C HIS A 344 -1.42 1.44 -8.21
N ILE A 345 -0.50 1.39 -7.25
CA ILE A 345 0.69 2.24 -7.12
C ILE A 345 1.84 1.27 -6.90
N GLN A 346 2.80 1.23 -7.82
CA GLN A 346 3.91 0.27 -7.81
C GLN A 346 5.24 0.99 -7.93
N THR A 347 6.14 0.70 -6.99
CA THR A 347 7.48 1.30 -6.93
C THR A 347 8.53 0.28 -7.33
N PHE A 348 9.43 0.68 -8.20
CA PHE A 348 10.50 -0.12 -8.78
C PHE A 348 11.85 0.49 -8.40
N GLY A 349 12.81 -0.37 -8.06
CA GLY A 349 14.18 0.04 -7.75
C GLY A 349 15.01 0.16 -9.02
N VAL A 350 15.98 1.08 -9.05
CA VAL A 350 17.01 1.04 -10.10
C VAL A 350 18.03 -0.07 -9.81
N ARG A 351 18.73 -0.54 -10.84
CA ARG A 351 19.77 -1.58 -10.71
C ARG A 351 20.93 -1.16 -9.81
N ASP A 352 21.63 -2.13 -9.24
CA ASP A 352 22.67 -1.91 -8.23
C ASP A 352 23.84 -1.09 -8.79
N ILE A 353 24.30 -1.43 -10.00
CA ILE A 353 25.37 -0.71 -10.69
C ILE A 353 25.11 0.80 -10.84
N VAL A 354 23.84 1.19 -11.07
CA VAL A 354 23.44 2.61 -11.18
C VAL A 354 23.71 3.35 -9.86
N ARG A 355 23.47 2.67 -8.74
CA ARG A 355 23.68 3.20 -7.39
C ARG A 355 25.15 3.21 -7.02
N GLU A 356 25.88 2.16 -7.38
CA GLU A 356 27.32 2.01 -7.12
C GLU A 356 28.16 3.05 -7.87
N LEU A 357 27.83 3.31 -9.13
CA LEU A 357 28.49 4.33 -9.94
C LEU A 357 28.04 5.76 -9.62
N ASP A 358 27.10 5.95 -8.68
CA ASP A 358 26.54 7.25 -8.29
C ASP A 358 26.13 8.07 -9.52
N PHE A 359 25.35 7.45 -10.42
CA PHE A 359 24.87 8.10 -11.63
C PHE A 359 23.80 9.13 -11.30
N ARG A 360 23.98 10.36 -11.80
CA ARG A 360 23.20 11.54 -11.40
C ARG A 360 22.63 12.25 -12.63
N PRO A 361 21.52 11.75 -13.21
CA PRO A 361 20.93 12.36 -14.38
C PRO A 361 20.19 13.68 -14.08
N ASP A 362 20.05 14.51 -15.09
CA ASP A 362 19.30 15.77 -15.06
C ASP A 362 17.85 15.59 -15.48
N ALA A 363 17.60 14.57 -16.29
CA ALA A 363 16.30 14.21 -16.82
C ALA A 363 16.18 12.68 -16.92
N VAL A 364 14.95 12.20 -17.03
CA VAL A 364 14.66 10.78 -17.28
C VAL A 364 13.77 10.61 -18.50
N ILE A 365 13.85 9.45 -19.14
CA ILE A 365 12.86 8.96 -20.11
C ILE A 365 12.25 7.68 -19.55
N LEU A 366 10.94 7.68 -19.37
CA LEU A 366 10.19 6.43 -19.21
C LEU A 366 9.76 5.98 -20.62
N ARG A 367 10.32 4.86 -21.05
CA ARG A 367 9.98 4.21 -22.32
C ARG A 367 9.05 3.04 -22.03
N ILE A 368 7.80 3.16 -22.45
CA ILE A 368 6.83 2.07 -22.38
C ILE A 368 6.96 1.26 -23.66
N THR A 369 7.20 -0.04 -23.53
CA THR A 369 7.40 -0.96 -24.66
C THR A 369 6.16 -1.79 -24.98
N ASP A 370 5.28 -1.99 -24.00
CA ASP A 370 3.99 -2.65 -24.20
C ASP A 370 2.92 -2.22 -23.19
N ASN A 371 1.67 -2.59 -23.46
CA ASN A 371 0.51 -2.38 -22.58
C ASN A 371 -0.26 -3.68 -22.34
N HIS A 372 -1.29 -3.64 -21.51
CA HIS A 372 -2.10 -4.82 -21.17
C HIS A 372 -3.16 -5.20 -22.24
N GLY A 373 -2.87 -4.97 -23.53
CA GLY A 373 -3.66 -5.46 -24.66
C GLY A 373 -4.55 -4.43 -25.35
N ASN A 374 -4.51 -3.15 -24.96
CA ASN A 374 -5.26 -2.12 -25.66
C ASN A 374 -4.60 -1.79 -27.02
N LYS A 375 -5.32 -2.04 -28.10
CA LYS A 375 -4.80 -1.89 -29.47
C LYS A 375 -4.71 -0.44 -29.96
N HIS A 376 -5.31 0.50 -29.25
CA HIS A 376 -5.45 1.88 -29.73
C HIS A 376 -4.54 2.86 -29.01
N HIS A 377 -4.39 2.70 -27.70
CA HIS A 377 -3.66 3.63 -26.86
C HIS A 377 -3.20 2.98 -25.56
N THR A 378 -2.19 3.57 -24.96
CA THR A 378 -1.77 3.34 -23.57
C THR A 378 -2.06 4.60 -22.77
N CYS A 379 -2.48 4.46 -21.50
CA CYS A 379 -2.74 5.58 -20.60
C CYS A 379 -1.83 5.54 -19.37
N LEU A 380 -0.95 6.52 -19.25
CA LEU A 380 -0.07 6.71 -18.09
C LEU A 380 -0.71 7.72 -17.13
N TYR A 381 -1.07 7.26 -15.93
CA TYR A 381 -1.69 8.12 -14.90
C TYR A 381 -0.64 8.97 -14.19
N ARG A 382 0.40 8.36 -13.62
CA ARG A 382 1.48 9.11 -12.96
C ARG A 382 2.81 8.38 -13.05
N LEU A 383 3.87 9.14 -13.30
CA LEU A 383 5.26 8.74 -13.12
C LEU A 383 5.85 9.57 -11.98
N ARG A 384 6.49 8.88 -11.03
CA ARG A 384 7.25 9.50 -9.93
C ARG A 384 8.69 9.03 -9.99
N VAL A 385 9.64 9.89 -9.60
CA VAL A 385 11.07 9.55 -9.54
C VAL A 385 11.60 9.89 -8.15
N HIS A 386 12.37 8.97 -7.56
CA HIS A 386 12.82 9.03 -6.18
C HIS A 386 14.35 9.01 -6.07
N SER A 387 14.88 9.59 -4.99
CA SER A 387 16.31 9.64 -4.71
C SER A 387 16.66 8.95 -3.40
N SER A 388 17.84 8.32 -3.34
CA SER A 388 18.41 7.74 -2.12
C SER A 388 18.75 8.78 -1.04
N THR A 389 18.82 10.07 -1.41
CA THR A 389 19.08 11.16 -0.45
C THR A 389 17.91 11.40 0.51
N ASP A 390 16.70 11.01 0.14
CA ASP A 390 15.51 11.16 0.98
C ASP A 390 15.34 10.01 1.98
N ASP A 391 15.88 8.82 1.68
CA ASP A 391 15.93 7.69 2.62
C ASP A 391 16.83 7.99 3.85
N ARG A 392 17.76 8.96 3.72
CA ARG A 392 18.65 9.38 4.83
C ARG A 392 18.08 10.51 5.68
N ARG A 393 17.12 11.29 5.18
CA ARG A 393 16.54 12.42 5.92
C ARG A 393 15.57 11.97 7.01
N SER A 394 14.86 10.86 6.80
CA SER A 394 14.04 10.22 7.84
C SER A 394 14.87 9.77 9.04
N VAL A 395 16.15 9.41 8.83
CA VAL A 395 17.08 8.97 9.90
C VAL A 395 17.72 10.15 10.64
N LEU A 396 17.87 11.31 10.00
CA LEU A 396 18.55 12.46 10.61
C LEU A 396 17.62 13.31 11.49
N VAL A 397 16.31 13.33 11.22
CA VAL A 397 15.34 14.04 12.07
C VAL A 397 15.20 13.37 13.46
N GLU A 398 15.45 12.06 13.56
CA GLU A 398 15.44 11.35 14.86
C GLU A 398 16.66 11.66 15.76
N ASN A 399 17.74 12.22 15.22
CA ASN A 399 18.98 12.45 15.99
C ASN A 399 19.17 13.89 16.49
N ASP A 400 18.35 14.84 16.05
CA ASP A 400 18.46 16.27 16.43
C ASP A 400 17.51 16.69 17.57
N GLU A 401 16.72 15.77 18.15
CA GLU A 401 15.89 16.01 19.35
C GLU A 401 16.43 15.34 20.64
N GLN A 402 17.75 15.18 20.77
CA GLN A 402 18.39 14.70 22.01
C GLN A 402 19.10 15.79 22.82
#